data_AF-A0A5K0VF09-F1
#
_entry.id   AF-A0A5K0VF09-F1
#
_cell.length_a   1.000
_cell.length_b   1.000
_cell.length_c   1.000
_cell.angle_alpha   90.00
_cell.angle_beta   90.00
_cell.angle_gamma   90.00
#
_symmetry.space_group_name_H-M   'P 1'
#
loop_
_entity.id
_entity.type
_entity.pdbx_description
1 polymer ?
#
loop_
_entity_poly.entity_id
_entity_poly.type
_entity_poly.pdbx_seq_one_letter_code
_entity_poly.pdbx_strand_id
1 'polypeptide(L)' 'VNTSGQFCGLAEMVGPVDFNKNLDYWQQDKWNGCFPVKWHIVKDIPNSLLKHIILENNDNKPVTNSRDTQE' A
#
# COMPACT_ATOMS: atom_id res chain seq x y z
N VAL A 1 2.97 5.89 3.07
CA VAL A 1 3.85 6.77 3.87
C VAL A 1 3.91 6.26 5.29
N ASN A 2 5.06 5.73 5.69
CA ASN A 2 5.21 5.12 7.01
C ASN A 2 5.08 6.17 8.11
N THR A 3 4.47 5.80 9.24
CA THR A 3 4.34 6.66 10.43
C THR A 3 3.50 7.94 10.21
N SER A 4 2.79 8.06 9.09
CA SER A 4 1.90 9.21 8.82
C SER A 4 0.63 9.22 9.68
N GLY A 5 0.22 8.07 10.22
CA GLY A 5 -1.02 7.92 10.99
C GLY A 5 -2.30 7.90 10.12
N GLN A 6 -2.16 7.77 8.80
CA GLN A 6 -3.28 7.75 7.85
C GLN A 6 -3.03 6.84 6.65
N PHE A 7 -4.12 6.41 6.02
CA PHE A 7 -4.10 5.92 4.64
C PHE A 7 -4.23 7.11 3.69
N CYS A 8 -3.58 7.06 2.53
CA CYS A 8 -3.58 8.17 1.55
C CYS A 8 -4.46 7.90 0.31
N GLY A 9 -4.95 6.66 0.15
CA GLY A 9 -5.80 6.32 -0.97
C GLY A 9 -5.93 4.82 -1.20
N LEU A 10 -6.55 4.49 -2.33
CA LEU A 10 -6.78 3.13 -2.82
C LEU A 10 -6.52 3.10 -4.33
N ALA A 11 -5.79 2.09 -4.77
CA ALA A 11 -5.52 1.82 -6.18
C ALA A 11 -5.76 0.35 -6.50
N GLU A 12 -6.15 0.09 -7.74
CA GLU A 12 -6.33 -1.26 -8.30
C GLU A 12 -5.09 -1.62 -9.12
N MET A 13 -4.55 -2.82 -8.91
CA MET A 13 -3.55 -3.41 -9.79
C MET A 13 -4.26 -3.88 -11.07
N VAL A 14 -3.94 -3.27 -12.21
CA VAL A 14 -4.64 -3.52 -13.49
C VAL A 14 -3.83 -4.35 -14.49
N GLY A 15 -2.69 -4.87 -14.08
CA GLY A 15 -1.83 -5.69 -14.93
C GLY A 15 -0.68 -6.35 -14.15
N PRO A 16 0.04 -7.28 -14.80
CA PRO A 16 1.14 -8.01 -14.16
C PRO A 16 2.36 -7.12 -13.88
N VAL A 17 3.27 -7.63 -13.04
CA VAL A 17 4.58 -7.02 -12.79
C VAL A 17 5.52 -7.30 -13.97
N ASP A 18 6.18 -6.25 -14.45
CA ASP A 18 7.31 -6.32 -15.38
C ASP A 18 8.59 -5.97 -14.62
N PHE A 19 9.42 -6.98 -14.34
CA PHE A 19 10.71 -6.82 -13.64
C PHE A 19 11.83 -6.25 -14.53
N ASN A 20 11.67 -6.26 -15.85
CA ASN A 20 12.67 -5.73 -16.80
C ASN A 20 12.51 -4.23 -17.01
N LYS A 21 11.38 -3.67 -16.59
CA LYS A 21 11.08 -2.25 -16.70
C LYS A 21 11.33 -1.52 -15.39
N ASN A 22 12.49 -0.90 -15.29
CA ASN A 22 12.82 -0.01 -14.19
C ASN A 22 12.29 1.41 -14.43
N LEU A 23 11.95 2.09 -13.35
CA LEU A 23 11.46 3.46 -13.36
C LEU A 23 12.42 4.34 -12.57
N ASP A 24 12.87 5.43 -13.19
CA ASP A 24 13.90 6.31 -12.62
C ASP A 24 13.37 7.22 -11.50
N TYR A 25 12.08 7.14 -11.19
CA TYR A 25 11.42 7.95 -10.17
C TYR A 25 11.12 7.19 -8.88
N TRP A 26 11.58 5.94 -8.74
CA TRP A 26 11.57 5.26 -7.44
C TRP A 26 12.52 5.96 -6.46
N GLN A 27 12.13 6.05 -5.18
CA GLN A 27 12.95 6.75 -4.19
C GLN A 27 14.28 6.04 -3.88
N GLN A 28 14.33 4.71 -4.05
CA GLN A 28 15.51 3.91 -3.75
C GLN A 28 15.91 3.12 -4.99
N ASP A 29 17.19 3.22 -5.36
CA ASP A 29 17.77 2.55 -6.54
C ASP A 29 17.65 1.02 -6.50
N LYS A 30 17.39 0.44 -5.33
CA LYS A 30 17.20 -1.00 -5.17
C LYS A 30 15.85 -1.50 -5.69
N TRP A 31 14.90 -0.60 -6.00
CA TRP A 31 13.55 -0.97 -6.45
C TRP A 31 13.58 -1.23 -7.95
N ASN A 32 13.28 -2.46 -8.35
CA ASN A 32 13.26 -2.88 -9.75
C ASN A 32 11.87 -3.34 -10.16
N GLY A 33 11.54 -3.13 -11.43
CA GLY A 33 10.27 -3.47 -12.01
C GLY A 33 9.15 -2.46 -11.76
N CYS A 34 8.01 -2.71 -12.38
CA CYS A 34 6.78 -1.95 -12.20
C CYS A 34 5.53 -2.74 -12.61
N PHE A 35 4.36 -2.28 -12.17
CA PHE A 35 3.07 -2.76 -12.68
C PHE A 35 2.11 -1.57 -12.81
N PRO A 36 1.17 -1.61 -13.76
CA PRO A 36 0.20 -0.53 -13.92
C PRO A 36 -0.84 -0.57 -12.79
N VAL A 37 -1.18 0.62 -12.29
CA VAL A 37 -2.25 0.81 -11.30
C VAL A 37 -3.25 1.85 -11.77
N LYS A 38 -4.49 1.72 -11.30
CA LYS A 38 -5.55 2.73 -11.45
C LYS A 38 -5.94 3.25 -10.07
N TRP A 39 -5.72 4.54 -9.82
CA TRP A 39 -6.19 5.19 -8.60
C TRP A 39 -7.71 5.35 -8.62
N HIS A 40 -8.36 4.91 -7.53
CA HIS A 40 -9.81 5.07 -7.34
C HIS A 40 -10.11 6.12 -6.27
N ILE A 41 -9.28 6.18 -5.23
CA ILE A 41 -9.41 7.15 -4.13
C ILE A 41 -8.04 7.77 -3.89
N VAL A 42 -7.98 9.09 -3.87
CA VAL A 42 -6.81 9.88 -3.45
C VAL A 42 -7.28 10.81 -2.34
N LYS A 43 -7.17 10.36 -1.09
CA LYS A 43 -7.70 11.05 0.08
C LYS A 43 -7.02 10.56 1.35
N ASP A 44 -6.71 11.50 2.24
CA ASP A 44 -6.22 11.20 3.57
C ASP A 44 -7.35 10.68 4.48
N ILE A 45 -7.14 9.49 5.04
CA ILE A 45 -8.08 8.79 5.93
C ILE A 45 -7.34 8.44 7.23
N PRO A 46 -7.68 9.10 8.36
CA PRO A 46 -7.01 8.85 9.63
C PRO A 46 -7.16 7.40 10.10
N ASN A 47 -6.08 6.84 10.67
CA ASN A 47 -6.07 5.48 11.23
C ASN A 47 -7.11 5.28 12.33
N SER A 48 -7.49 6.34 13.05
CA SER A 48 -8.53 6.29 14.09
C SER A 48 -9.87 5.77 13.57
N LEU A 49 -10.16 5.98 12.28
CA LEU A 49 -11.39 5.51 11.63
C LEU A 49 -11.34 4.02 11.27
N LEU A 50 -10.15 3.43 11.11
CA LEU A 50 -9.97 2.07 10.59
C LEU A 50 -9.41 1.09 11.63
N LYS A 51 -8.80 1.58 12.73
CA LYS A 51 -8.13 0.76 13.75
C LYS A 51 -9.01 -0.31 14.44
N HIS A 52 -10.32 -0.21 14.30
CA HIS A 52 -11.27 -1.17 14.87
C HIS A 52 -11.44 -2.42 14.00
N ILE A 53 -10.96 -2.38 12.75
CA ILE A 53 -10.95 -3.53 11.84
C ILE A 53 -9.76 -4.42 12.21
N ILE A 54 -10.06 -5.65 12.62
CA ILE A 54 -9.08 -6.63 13.11
C ILE A 54 -8.82 -7.69 12.03
N LEU A 55 -7.55 -8.06 11.85
CA LEU A 55 -7.12 -9.04 10.86
C LEU A 55 -6.79 -10.38 11.53
N GLU A 56 -7.66 -11.37 11.37
CA GLU A 56 -7.47 -12.72 11.93
C GLU A 56 -6.20 -13.40 11.40
N ASN A 57 -5.87 -13.16 10.14
CA ASN A 57 -4.68 -13.68 9.46
C ASN A 57 -3.37 -12.95 9.85
N ASN A 58 -3.43 -11.95 10.73
CA ASN A 58 -2.27 -11.18 11.19
C ASN A 58 -2.26 -11.06 12.73
N ASP A 59 -2.36 -12.19 13.43
CA ASP A 59 -2.37 -12.29 14.90
C ASP A 59 -3.44 -11.41 15.57
N ASN A 60 -4.58 -11.20 14.93
CA ASN A 60 -5.63 -10.28 15.38
C ASN A 60 -5.13 -8.84 15.61
N LYS A 61 -4.13 -8.39 14.84
CA LYS A 61 -3.69 -7.00 14.86
C LYS A 61 -4.68 -6.12 14.09
N PRO A 62 -4.80 -4.82 14.46
CA PRO A 62 -5.54 -3.86 13.65
C PRO A 62 -5.00 -3.73 12.23
N VAL A 63 -5.85 -3.48 11.25
CA VAL A 63 -5.46 -3.22 9.85
C VAL A 63 -4.47 -2.06 9.71
N THR A 64 -4.50 -1.09 10.63
CA THR A 64 -3.58 0.05 10.67
C THR A 64 -2.14 -0.33 11.06
N ASN A 65 -1.93 -1.57 11.51
CA ASN A 65 -0.63 -2.09 11.97
C ASN A 65 -0.04 -3.12 10.99
N SER A 66 -0.62 -3.23 9.80
CA SER A 66 -0.14 -4.09 8.72
C SER A 66 1.22 -3.64 8.19
N ARG A 67 2.02 -4.61 7.72
CA ARG A 67 3.24 -4.34 6.93
C ARG A 67 2.90 -4.23 5.46
N ASP A 68 3.88 -3.78 4.67
CA ASP A 68 3.74 -3.73 3.21
C ASP A 68 3.32 -5.11 2.67
N THR A 69 2.40 -5.12 1.70
CA THR A 69 1.79 -6.32 1.08
C THR A 69 1.07 -7.30 2.03
N GLN A 70 0.57 -6.85 3.19
CA GLN A 70 -0.38 -7.65 3.98
C GLN A 70 -1.68 -7.85 3.20
N GLU A 71 -2.12 -9.09 3.05
CA GLU A 71 -3.44 -9.46 2.51
C GLU A 71 -4.54 -9.35 3.57
#